data_AF-A0A7S1Y4L8-F1
#
_entry.id   AF-A0A7S1Y4L8-F1
#
_cell.length_a   1.000
_cell.length_b   1.000
_cell.length_c   1.000
_cell.angle_alpha   90.00
_cell.angle_beta   90.00
_cell.angle_gamma   90.00
#
_symmetry.space_group_name_H-M   'P 1'
#
loop_
_entity.id
_entity.type
_entity.pdbx_description
1 polymer ?
#
loop_
_entity_poly.entity_id
_entity_poly.type
_entity_poly.pdbx_seq_one_letter_code
_entity_poly.pdbx_strand_id
1 'polypeptide(L)'
;SPFMEMMTYDWTFHNFDPTKADKKMYATANMIKDGGTTKQFHANFQLYPHPLRPRQLAWQLVKFPIYCFIIQLWIHYEAFWLFVKGVAYVPHPEGSETTASLMIGGVMTPIFAIKD
;
A
#
# COMPACT_ATOMS: atom_id res chain seq x y z
N SER A 1 -5.31 13.54 -7.85
CA SER A 1 -5.35 12.27 -7.11
C SER A 1 -5.31 12.59 -5.62
N PRO A 2 -6.22 12.10 -4.75
CA PRO A 2 -6.03 12.21 -3.29
C PRO A 2 -4.88 11.31 -2.83
N PHE A 3 -4.42 10.42 -3.71
CA PHE A 3 -3.18 9.68 -3.55
C PHE A 3 -2.01 10.64 -3.72
N MET A 4 -1.25 10.76 -2.64
CA MET A 4 0.04 11.42 -2.48
C MET A 4 0.80 11.58 -3.80
N GLU A 5 1.31 12.79 -4.10
CA GLU A 5 2.19 13.03 -5.26
C GLU A 5 3.30 11.96 -5.31
N MET A 6 3.76 11.56 -6.50
CA MET A 6 4.86 10.60 -6.60
C MET A 6 6.10 11.19 -5.91
N MET A 7 6.41 10.66 -4.73
CA MET A 7 7.57 11.04 -3.94
C MET A 7 8.72 10.07 -4.21
N THR A 8 9.95 10.57 -4.13
CA THR A 8 11.13 9.72 -4.19
C THR A 8 11.39 9.11 -2.81
N TYR A 9 11.48 7.79 -2.77
CA TYR A 9 11.85 7.05 -1.56
C TYR A 9 13.34 6.72 -1.59
N ASP A 10 14.07 7.22 -0.62
CA ASP A 10 15.47 6.90 -0.38
C ASP A 10 15.58 5.85 0.73
N TRP A 11 16.12 4.69 0.38
CA TRP A 11 16.28 3.55 1.29
C TRP A 11 17.75 3.35 1.64
N THR A 12 18.10 3.53 2.91
CA THR A 12 19.45 3.25 3.40
C THR A 12 19.45 2.09 4.38
N PHE A 13 20.33 1.13 4.15
CA PHE A 13 20.48 -0.06 4.99
C PHE A 13 21.74 0.06 5.84
N HIS A 14 21.61 -0.27 7.12
CA HIS A 14 22.65 -0.12 8.12
C HIS A 14 22.88 -1.43 8.88
N ASN A 15 24.09 -1.57 9.45
CA ASN A 15 24.47 -2.69 10.31
C ASN A 15 24.35 -4.07 9.64
N PHE A 16 24.69 -4.17 8.36
CA PHE A 16 24.83 -5.45 7.68
C PHE A 16 26.21 -6.05 8.00
N ASP A 17 26.33 -6.69 9.17
CA ASP A 17 27.53 -7.43 9.55
C ASP A 17 27.20 -8.93 9.66
N PRO A 18 27.61 -9.75 8.67
CA PRO A 18 27.32 -11.19 8.68
C PRO A 18 28.09 -11.96 9.76
N THR A 19 29.08 -11.33 10.42
CA THR A 19 29.96 -11.97 11.41
C THR A 19 29.51 -11.75 12.86
N LYS A 20 28.61 -10.79 13.11
CA LYS A 20 28.07 -10.52 14.44
C LYS A 20 26.95 -11.50 14.81
N ALA A 21 26.97 -11.97 16.05
CA ALA A 21 25.97 -12.89 16.59
C ALA A 21 24.55 -12.27 16.60
N ASP A 22 24.46 -10.95 16.80
CA ASP A 22 23.21 -10.21 16.76
C ASP A 22 22.93 -9.76 15.32
N LYS A 23 22.22 -10.59 14.55
CA LYS A 23 21.93 -10.36 13.12
C LYS A 23 20.83 -9.31 12.91
N LYS A 24 20.83 -8.22 13.67
CA LYS A 24 19.85 -7.14 13.54
C LYS A 24 20.30 -6.20 12.43
N MET A 25 19.52 -6.15 11.37
CA MET A 25 19.71 -5.21 10.28
C MET A 25 18.76 -4.03 10.49
N TYR A 26 19.15 -2.83 10.10
CA TYR A 26 18.26 -1.67 10.17
C TYR A 26 18.10 -1.08 8.77
N ALA A 27 16.89 -0.66 8.43
CA ALA A 27 16.62 0.08 7.23
C ALA A 27 15.98 1.42 7.59
N THR A 28 16.39 2.45 6.89
CA THR A 28 15.83 3.78 6.99
C THR A 28 15.16 4.09 5.67
N ALA A 29 13.89 4.46 5.69
CA ALA A 29 13.19 4.99 4.53
C ALA A 29 12.97 6.50 4.74
N ASN A 30 13.52 7.29 3.84
CA ASN A 30 13.25 8.72 3.75
C ASN A 30 12.36 8.98 2.53
N MET A 31 11.35 9.83 2.71
CA MET A 31 10.54 10.35 1.60
C MET A 31 10.99 11.76 1.31
N ILE A 32 11.40 12.01 0.07
CA ILE A 32 11.89 13.29 -0.41
C ILE A 32 10.95 13.78 -1.50
N LYS A 33 10.49 15.02 -1.38
CA LYS A 33 9.66 15.65 -2.42
C LYS A 33 10.50 15.89 -3.67
N ASP A 34 9.95 15.58 -4.83
CA ASP A 34 10.65 15.67 -6.10
C ASP A 34 11.15 17.11 -6.34
N GLY A 35 12.46 17.27 -6.59
CA GLY A 35 13.13 18.58 -6.72
C GLY A 35 13.48 19.32 -5.42
N GLY A 36 13.22 18.74 -4.24
CA GLY A 36 13.55 19.32 -2.93
C GLY A 36 14.63 18.56 -2.15
N THR A 37 15.21 19.21 -1.14
CA THR A 37 16.11 18.60 -0.14
C THR A 37 15.39 18.25 1.18
N THR A 38 14.11 18.60 1.29
CA THR A 38 13.35 18.48 2.53
C THR A 38 12.75 17.07 2.67
N LYS A 39 13.14 16.36 3.73
CA LYS A 39 12.56 15.06 4.10
C LYS A 39 11.18 15.27 4.70
N GLN A 40 10.16 14.68 4.08
CA GLN A 40 8.77 14.79 4.55
C GLN A 40 8.37 13.63 5.46
N PHE A 41 9.00 12.47 5.27
CA PHE A 41 8.75 11.28 6.07
C PHE A 41 10.04 10.53 6.33
N HIS A 42 10.16 9.97 7.53
CA HIS A 42 11.30 9.21 7.98
C HIS A 42 10.81 8.03 8.80
N ALA A 43 11.19 6.81 8.41
CA ALA A 43 10.87 5.60 9.14
C ALA A 43 12.12 4.74 9.31
N ASN A 44 12.31 4.24 10.52
CA ASN A 44 13.35 3.28 10.85
C ASN A 44 12.72 1.91 11.08
N PHE A 45 13.26 0.91 10.41
CA PHE A 45 12.81 -0.46 10.46
C PHE A 45 13.93 -1.32 11.03
N GLN A 46 13.60 -2.10 12.06
CA GLN A 46 14.44 -3.19 12.49
C GLN A 46 14.08 -4.43 11.66
N LEU A 47 15.03 -4.88 10.86
CA LEU A 47 14.92 -6.03 9.98
C LEU A 47 15.56 -7.25 10.65
N TYR A 48 14.83 -8.36 10.62
CA TYR A 48 15.31 -9.65 11.09
C TYR A 48 15.54 -10.56 9.89
N PRO A 49 16.72 -11.21 9.78
CA PRO A 49 16.98 -12.13 8.69
C PRO A 49 16.04 -13.32 8.81
N HIS A 50 15.28 -13.54 7.74
CA HIS A 50 14.41 -14.70 7.63
C HIS A 50 14.98 -15.64 6.56
N PRO A 51 15.22 -16.93 6.86
CA PRO A 51 15.73 -17.86 5.88
C PRO A 51 14.70 -18.06 4.75
N LEU A 52 15.12 -17.89 3.51
CA LEU A 52 14.28 -18.12 2.34
C LEU A 52 14.25 -19.62 2.00
N ARG A 53 13.42 -20.40 2.70
CA ARG A 53 13.20 -21.82 2.35
C ARG A 53 12.15 -21.93 1.24
N PRO A 54 12.31 -22.81 0.24
CA PRO A 54 11.35 -22.96 -0.86
C PRO A 54 9.91 -23.18 -0.42
N ARG A 55 9.69 -24.00 0.62
CA ARG A 55 8.36 -24.24 1.20
C ARG A 55 7.74 -22.98 1.82
N GLN A 56 8.54 -22.16 2.48
CA GLN A 56 8.07 -20.91 3.07
C GLN A 56 7.74 -19.90 1.97
N LEU A 57 8.56 -19.81 0.93
CA LEU A 57 8.30 -18.96 -0.23
C LEU A 57 7.00 -19.37 -0.94
N ALA A 58 6.82 -20.66 -1.22
CA ALA A 58 5.60 -21.18 -1.82
C ALA A 58 4.36 -20.87 -0.98
N TRP A 59 4.47 -21.00 0.34
CA TRP A 59 3.38 -20.64 1.26
C TRP A 59 3.07 -19.14 1.26
N GLN A 60 4.09 -18.28 1.17
CA GLN A 60 3.89 -16.84 1.05
C GLN A 60 3.22 -16.47 -0.27
N LEU A 61 3.62 -17.09 -1.39
CA LEU A 61 2.99 -16.87 -2.70
C LEU A 61 1.50 -17.22 -2.72
N VAL A 62 1.08 -18.23 -1.94
CA VAL A 62 -0.34 -18.60 -1.80
C VAL A 62 -1.08 -17.69 -0.82
N LYS A 63 -0.44 -17.31 0.29
CA LYS A 63 -1.06 -16.40 1.28
C LYS A 63 -1.25 -14.99 0.77
N PHE A 64 -0.33 -14.49 -0.05
CA PHE A 64 -0.36 -13.13 -0.56
C PHE A 64 -1.67 -12.77 -1.28
N PRO A 65 -2.15 -13.54 -2.28
CA PRO A 65 -3.43 -13.23 -2.94
C PRO A 65 -4.62 -13.29 -1.98
N ILE A 66 -4.60 -14.18 -0.97
CA ILE A 66 -5.66 -14.25 0.06
C ILE A 66 -5.67 -12.97 0.89
N TYR A 67 -4.51 -12.49 1.34
CA TYR A 67 -4.43 -11.22 2.07
C TYR A 67 -4.83 -10.03 1.20
N CYS A 68 -4.42 -10.00 -0.07
CA CYS A 68 -4.87 -8.97 -1.01
C CYS A 68 -6.40 -8.94 -1.12
N PHE A 69 -7.04 -10.11 -1.22
CA PHE A 69 -8.50 -10.21 -1.29
C PHE A 69 -9.17 -9.70 0.00
N ILE A 70 -8.66 -10.10 1.18
CA ILE A 70 -9.18 -9.63 2.47
C ILE A 70 -9.06 -8.10 2.58
N ILE A 71 -7.90 -7.54 2.22
CA ILE A 71 -7.67 -6.10 2.25
C ILE A 71 -8.59 -5.37 1.25
N GLN A 72 -8.75 -5.91 0.03
CA GLN A 72 -9.68 -5.34 -0.95
C GLN A 72 -11.11 -5.30 -0.39
N LEU A 73 -11.58 -6.37 0.25
CA LEU A 73 -12.90 -6.39 0.88
C LEU A 73 -13.03 -5.35 2.00
N TRP A 74 -12.01 -5.21 2.86
CA TRP A 74 -12.01 -4.21 3.92
C TRP A 74 -12.04 -2.78 3.39
N ILE A 75 -11.26 -2.48 2.35
CA ILE A 75 -11.28 -1.15 1.70
C ILE A 75 -12.68 -0.83 1.17
N HIS A 76 -13.33 -1.78 0.50
CA HIS A 76 -14.68 -1.57 -0.04
C HIS A 76 -15.74 -1.48 1.08
N TYR A 77 -15.57 -2.24 2.16
CA TYR A 77 -16.43 -2.16 3.34
C TYR A 77 -16.36 -0.76 3.99
N GLU A 78 -15.16 -0.24 4.21
CA GLU A 78 -14.97 1.12 4.74
C GLU A 78 -15.48 2.19 3.77
N ALA A 79 -15.23 2.03 2.46
CA ALA A 79 -15.75 2.92 1.43
C ALA A 79 -17.30 2.95 1.44
N PHE A 80 -17.95 1.80 1.63
CA PHE A 80 -19.40 1.72 1.78
C PHE A 80 -19.89 2.45 3.03
N TRP A 81 -19.20 2.33 4.17
CA TRP A 81 -19.54 3.09 5.38
C TRP A 81 -19.37 4.60 5.21
N LEU A 82 -18.33 5.05 4.50
CA LEU A 82 -18.14 6.45 4.14
C LEU A 82 -19.28 6.95 3.24
N PHE A 83 -19.72 6.12 2.29
CA PHE A 83 -20.88 6.41 1.45
C PHE A 83 -22.18 6.55 2.27
N VAL A 84 -22.41 5.66 3.24
CA VAL A 84 -23.56 5.76 4.16
C VAL A 84 -23.51 7.07 4.96
N LYS A 85 -22.33 7.50 5.40
CA LYS A 85 -22.12 8.77 6.12
C LYS A 85 -22.24 10.03 5.24
N GLY A 86 -22.46 9.89 3.94
CA GLY A 86 -22.66 11.02 3.02
C GLY A 86 -21.36 11.78 2.69
N VAL A 87 -20.20 11.14 2.84
CA VAL A 87 -18.94 11.71 2.39
C VAL A 87 -18.92 11.76 0.86
N ALA A 88 -18.55 12.90 0.30
CA ALA A 88 -18.47 13.09 -1.15
C ALA A 88 -17.52 12.06 -1.79
N TYR A 89 -18.01 11.37 -2.82
CA TYR A 89 -17.20 10.43 -3.58
C TYR A 89 -16.20 11.18 -4.44
N VAL A 90 -14.91 10.91 -4.25
CA VAL A 90 -13.84 11.45 -5.10
C VAL A 90 -13.41 10.33 -6.04
N PRO A 91 -13.70 10.43 -7.36
CA PRO A 91 -13.36 9.38 -8.30
C PRO A 91 -11.83 9.19 -8.39
N HIS A 92 -11.45 7.95 -8.64
CA HIS A 92 -10.06 7.61 -8.94
C HIS A 92 -9.64 8.33 -10.23
N PRO A 93 -8.41 8.88 -10.34
CA PRO A 93 -7.96 9.54 -11.56
C PRO A 93 -8.07 8.62 -12.79
N GLU A 94 -8.56 9.18 -13.90
CA GLU A 94 -8.77 8.44 -15.15
C GLU A 94 -7.49 7.73 -15.61
N GLY A 95 -7.63 6.48 -16.07
CA GLY A 95 -6.52 5.68 -16.57
C GLY A 95 -5.75 4.84 -15.54
N SER A 96 -6.14 4.89 -14.26
CA SER A 96 -5.56 4.03 -13.20
C SER A 96 -6.51 2.92 -12.72
N GLU A 97 -7.62 2.74 -13.44
CA GLU A 97 -8.64 1.76 -13.10
C GLU A 97 -8.26 0.35 -13.55
N THR A 98 -8.38 -0.61 -12.64
CA THR A 98 -8.29 -2.04 -12.99
C THR A 98 -9.62 -2.52 -13.55
N THR A 99 -9.64 -3.64 -14.28
CA THR A 99 -10.88 -4.24 -14.82
C THR A 99 -11.92 -4.50 -13.72
N ALA A 100 -11.47 -4.82 -12.50
CA ALA A 100 -12.33 -4.96 -11.32
C ALA A 100 -12.92 -3.62 -10.86
N SER A 101 -12.12 -2.55 -10.86
CA SER A 101 -12.57 -1.19 -10.52
C SER A 101 -13.63 -0.68 -11.50
N LEU A 102 -13.46 -0.95 -12.79
CA LEU A 102 -14.43 -0.60 -13.83
C LEU A 102 -15.80 -1.29 -13.64
N MET A 103 -15.79 -2.59 -13.31
CA MET A 103 -17.03 -3.34 -13.05
C MET A 103 -17.77 -2.81 -11.81
N ILE A 104 -17.06 -2.55 -10.71
CA ILE A 104 -17.64 -2.00 -9.49
C ILE A 104 -18.15 -0.57 -9.73
N GLY A 105 -17.38 0.24 -10.46
CA GLY A 105 -17.77 1.58 -10.89
C GLY A 105 -19.08 1.56 -11.66
N GLY A 106 -19.24 0.65 -12.63
CA GLY A 106 -20.47 0.48 -13.42
C GLY A 106 -21.70 0.08 -12.60
N VAL A 107 -21.51 -0.74 -11.55
CA VAL A 107 -22.61 -1.12 -10.64
C VAL A 107 -22.98 0.01 -9.68
N MET A 108 -22.00 0.81 -9.25
CA MET A 108 -22.25 1.90 -8.30
C MET A 108 -22.66 3.22 -8.96
N THR A 109 -22.42 3.41 -10.27
CA THR A 109 -22.82 4.61 -11.02
C THR A 109 -24.31 4.97 -10.84
N PRO A 110 -25.28 4.03 -10.97
CA PRO A 110 -26.68 4.36 -10.77
C PRO A 110 -27.02 4.72 -9.32
N ILE A 111 -26.28 4.19 -8.34
CA ILE A 111 -26.49 4.48 -6.92
C ILE A 111 -25.96 5.88 -6.56
N PHE A 112 -24.84 6.28 -7.15
CA PHE A 112 -24.29 7.62 -6.99
C PHE A 112 -25.17 8.68 -7.67
N ALA A 113 -25.70 8.40 -8.87
CA ALA A 113 -26.57 9.32 -9.62
C ALA A 113 -27.93 9.61 -8.95
N ILE A 114 -28.36 8.80 -7.97
CA ILE A 114 -29.62 9.00 -7.23
C ILE A 114 -29.40 9.85 -5.96
N LYS A 115 -28.16 9.97 -5.48
CA LYS A 115 -27.84 10.57 -4.18
C LYS A 115 -27.21 11.97 -4.27
N ASP A 116 -26.77 12.37 -5.46
CA ASP A 116 -26.45 13.76 -5.83
C ASP A 116 -27.72 14.51 -6.26
#